data_AF-A0A2T7U5W6-F1
#
_entry.id   AF-A0A2T7U5W6-F1
#
_cell.length_a   1.000
_cell.length_b   1.000
_cell.length_c   1.000
_cell.angle_alpha   90.00
_cell.angle_beta   90.00
_cell.angle_gamma   90.00
#
_symmetry.space_group_name_H-M   'P 1'
#
loop_
_entity.id
_entity.type
_entity.pdbx_description
1 polymer ?
#
loop_
_entity_poly.entity_id
_entity_poly.type
_entity_poly.pdbx_seq_one_letter_code
_entity_poly.pdbx_strand_id
1 'polypeptide(L)'
;MAALSSLSFEEWIAFVFDHPATGPEWYWAEDVPYWDAPARLTTEYVTRLFEDPLPALTGFTDAEVNMGLNYLISPGLGEHLFCLDDPSVEIQARVRCVRACESLFRQLFRPRCSPHLSHRDEPGRFPLNAVCYMWWDLMPVHGGPQEEDRRALHAAALETMGAILRMDSVACQESALHGLGHWHTAFPEETARMIDAFIRSHPHSRPELLAYARGARCGCVL
;
A
#
# COMPACT_ATOMS: atom_id res chain seq x y z
N MET A 1 -17.33 -21.51 3.55
CA MET A 1 -16.87 -20.15 3.90
C MET A 1 -18.02 -19.27 4.39
N ALA A 2 -17.89 -18.69 5.58
CA ALA A 2 -18.89 -17.81 6.19
C ALA A 2 -18.62 -16.34 5.83
N ALA A 3 -19.67 -15.56 5.53
CA ALA A 3 -19.56 -14.14 5.26
C ALA A 3 -19.62 -13.32 6.56
N LEU A 4 -18.71 -12.36 6.72
CA LEU A 4 -18.63 -11.42 7.84
C LEU A 4 -18.95 -10.00 7.34
N SER A 5 -19.97 -9.35 7.89
CA SER A 5 -20.43 -8.03 7.40
C SER A 5 -20.78 -7.02 8.49
N SER A 6 -20.72 -7.41 9.76
CA SER A 6 -21.21 -6.63 10.90
C SER A 6 -20.21 -6.52 12.05
N LEU A 7 -18.92 -6.71 11.78
CA LEU A 7 -17.87 -6.54 12.79
C LEU A 7 -17.71 -5.05 13.13
N SER A 8 -17.48 -4.76 14.41
CA SER A 8 -16.88 -3.49 14.83
C SER A 8 -15.48 -3.32 14.23
N PHE A 9 -14.93 -2.12 14.28
CA PHE A 9 -13.58 -1.87 13.78
C PHE A 9 -12.55 -2.75 14.50
N GLU A 10 -12.67 -2.89 15.82
CA GLU A 10 -11.74 -3.67 16.64
C GLU A 10 -11.85 -5.18 16.35
N GLU A 11 -13.07 -5.69 16.13
CA GLU A 11 -13.27 -7.07 15.69
C GLU A 11 -12.76 -7.32 14.26
N TRP A 12 -12.90 -6.33 13.37
CA TRP A 12 -12.34 -6.39 12.01
C TRP A 12 -10.81 -6.38 12.03
N ILE A 13 -10.17 -5.58 12.91
CA ILE A 13 -8.71 -5.62 13.11
C ILE A 13 -8.26 -7.00 13.59
N ALA A 14 -8.94 -7.59 14.57
CA ALA A 14 -8.64 -8.94 15.02
C ALA A 14 -8.80 -9.97 13.88
N PHE A 15 -9.89 -9.87 13.12
CA PHE A 15 -10.11 -10.73 11.95
C PHE A 15 -9.00 -10.63 10.90
N VAL A 16 -8.43 -9.44 10.65
CA VAL A 16 -7.39 -9.26 9.63
C VAL A 16 -5.99 -9.62 10.15
N PHE A 17 -5.68 -9.29 11.41
CA PHE A 17 -4.30 -9.27 11.94
C PHE A 17 -4.00 -10.27 13.06
N ASP A 18 -5.01 -10.74 13.81
CA ASP A 18 -4.82 -11.63 14.98
C ASP A 18 -4.70 -13.10 14.58
N HIS A 19 -3.66 -13.39 13.80
CA HIS A 19 -3.34 -14.72 13.30
C HIS A 19 -1.86 -15.00 13.44
N PRO A 20 -1.43 -16.13 14.04
CA PRO A 20 -0.02 -16.47 14.14
C PRO A 20 0.67 -16.55 12.78
N ALA A 21 1.78 -15.83 12.61
CA ALA A 21 2.59 -15.87 11.39
C ALA A 21 3.59 -17.05 11.37
N THR A 22 3.14 -18.25 11.78
CA THR A 22 3.97 -19.47 11.83
C THR A 22 3.89 -20.32 10.54
N GLY A 23 3.06 -19.89 9.58
CA GLY A 23 2.81 -20.55 8.29
C GLY A 23 1.78 -21.69 8.36
N PRO A 24 1.21 -22.14 7.21
CA PRO A 24 0.92 -21.32 6.02
C PRO A 24 0.04 -20.11 6.39
N GLU A 25 -0.07 -19.10 5.53
CA GLU A 25 -0.91 -17.94 5.82
C GLU A 25 -2.37 -18.36 6.06
N TRP A 26 -3.00 -17.76 7.07
CA TRP A 26 -4.32 -18.18 7.56
C TRP A 26 -5.39 -18.15 6.49
N TYR A 27 -5.32 -17.19 5.56
CA TYR A 27 -6.29 -17.01 4.48
C TYR A 27 -6.19 -18.08 3.37
N TRP A 28 -5.20 -18.97 3.42
CA TRP A 28 -5.13 -20.16 2.57
C TRP A 28 -5.81 -21.39 3.16
N ALA A 29 -6.23 -21.34 4.42
CA ALA A 29 -6.93 -22.46 5.04
C ALA A 29 -8.30 -22.67 4.41
N GLU A 30 -8.77 -23.92 4.45
CA GLU A 30 -10.13 -24.25 4.02
C GLU A 30 -11.16 -23.58 4.94
N ASP A 31 -12.29 -23.16 4.37
CA ASP A 31 -13.44 -22.59 5.08
C ASP A 31 -13.21 -21.31 5.91
N VAL A 32 -12.15 -20.58 5.62
CA VAL A 32 -11.88 -19.26 6.21
C VAL A 32 -13.05 -18.30 5.94
N PRO A 33 -13.56 -17.59 6.96
CA PRO A 33 -14.55 -16.55 6.76
C PRO A 33 -14.01 -15.42 5.87
N TYR A 34 -14.86 -14.79 5.08
CA TYR A 34 -14.48 -13.66 4.24
C TYR A 34 -15.29 -12.42 4.61
N TRP A 35 -14.70 -11.26 4.33
CA TRP A 35 -15.33 -9.97 4.55
C TRP A 35 -16.29 -9.62 3.41
N ASP A 36 -17.56 -9.38 3.73
CA ASP A 36 -18.64 -9.05 2.79
C ASP A 36 -19.49 -7.88 3.32
N ALA A 37 -18.82 -6.87 3.86
CA ALA A 37 -19.49 -5.67 4.35
C ALA A 37 -19.69 -4.62 3.23
N PRO A 38 -20.63 -3.68 3.41
CA PRO A 38 -20.82 -2.59 2.44
C PRO A 38 -19.52 -1.83 2.18
N ALA A 39 -19.25 -1.52 0.91
CA ALA A 39 -18.03 -0.83 0.48
C ALA A 39 -17.73 0.45 1.28
N ARG A 40 -18.76 1.22 1.64
CA ARG A 40 -18.64 2.42 2.48
C ARG A 40 -18.04 2.13 3.86
N LEU A 41 -18.49 1.06 4.52
CA LEU A 41 -17.95 0.65 5.82
C LEU A 41 -16.51 0.17 5.68
N THR A 42 -16.24 -0.63 4.65
CA THR A 42 -14.89 -1.11 4.33
C THR A 42 -13.93 0.07 4.09
N THR A 43 -14.33 1.08 3.29
CA THR A 43 -13.53 2.29 3.07
C THR A 43 -13.28 3.03 4.38
N GLU A 44 -14.27 3.15 5.26
CA GLU A 44 -14.11 3.82 6.55
C GLU A 44 -13.10 3.10 7.45
N TYR A 45 -13.20 1.77 7.56
CA TYR A 45 -12.28 0.97 8.38
C TYR A 45 -10.85 1.00 7.84
N VAL A 46 -10.67 0.78 6.54
CA VAL A 46 -9.35 0.88 5.90
C VAL A 46 -8.76 2.28 6.08
N THR A 47 -9.56 3.33 5.87
CA THR A 47 -9.08 4.71 6.04
C THR A 47 -8.69 4.97 7.49
N ARG A 48 -9.49 4.54 8.48
CA ARG A 48 -9.18 4.67 9.91
C ARG A 48 -7.86 4.00 10.25
N LEU A 49 -7.63 2.77 9.75
CA LEU A 49 -6.38 2.05 9.93
C LEU A 49 -5.19 2.79 9.29
N PHE A 50 -5.35 3.33 8.08
CA PHE A 50 -4.23 3.97 7.37
C PHE A 50 -3.88 5.35 7.96
N GLU A 51 -4.86 6.11 8.46
CA GLU A 51 -4.62 7.42 9.06
C GLU A 51 -3.88 7.33 10.40
N ASP A 52 -4.20 6.33 11.21
CA ASP A 52 -3.61 6.11 12.53
C ASP A 52 -3.42 4.61 12.81
N PRO A 53 -2.40 3.98 12.21
CA PRO A 53 -2.22 2.53 12.29
C PRO A 53 -1.77 2.06 13.68
N LEU A 54 -1.14 2.93 14.47
CA LEU A 54 -0.46 2.51 15.69
C LEU A 54 -1.41 1.97 16.77
N PRO A 55 -2.54 2.62 17.11
CA PRO A 55 -3.46 2.09 18.12
C PRO A 55 -4.03 0.73 17.72
N ALA A 56 -4.35 0.54 16.45
CA ALA A 56 -4.93 -0.70 15.93
C ALA A 56 -3.91 -1.83 15.83
N LEU A 57 -2.65 -1.52 15.51
CA LEU A 57 -1.61 -2.52 15.27
C LEU A 57 -0.66 -2.74 16.45
N THR A 58 -0.94 -2.12 17.60
CA THR A 58 -0.14 -2.29 18.81
C THR A 58 -0.26 -3.73 19.32
N GLY A 59 0.88 -4.39 19.55
CA GLY A 59 0.94 -5.76 20.05
C GLY A 59 1.20 -6.81 18.97
N PHE A 60 0.93 -6.50 17.69
CA PHE A 60 1.25 -7.40 16.57
C PHE A 60 2.70 -7.27 16.12
N THR A 61 3.32 -8.41 15.87
CA THR A 61 4.65 -8.54 15.28
C THR A 61 4.66 -8.06 13.82
N ASP A 62 5.85 -7.74 13.29
CA ASP A 62 6.00 -7.37 11.88
C ASP A 62 5.49 -8.46 10.92
N ALA A 63 5.61 -9.73 11.31
CA ALA A 63 5.18 -10.85 10.49
C ALA A 63 3.65 -10.96 10.43
N GLU A 64 2.96 -10.77 11.56
CA GLU A 64 1.49 -10.75 11.64
C GLU A 64 0.93 -9.55 10.87
N VAL A 65 1.53 -8.36 11.06
CA VAL A 65 1.14 -7.15 10.31
C VAL A 65 1.38 -7.35 8.82
N ASN A 66 2.52 -7.91 8.40
CA ASN A 66 2.77 -8.20 7.00
C ASN A 66 1.71 -9.14 6.41
N MET A 67 1.35 -10.20 7.12
CA MET A 67 0.34 -11.16 6.67
C MET A 67 -1.03 -10.49 6.51
N GLY A 68 -1.49 -9.72 7.50
CA GLY A 68 -2.76 -9.00 7.44
C GLY A 68 -2.79 -7.92 6.36
N LEU A 69 -1.69 -7.17 6.15
CA LEU A 69 -1.61 -6.19 5.07
C LEU A 69 -1.65 -6.85 3.69
N ASN A 70 -0.96 -7.99 3.49
CA ASN A 70 -1.05 -8.74 2.24
C ASN A 70 -2.48 -9.20 1.97
N TYR A 71 -3.18 -9.73 2.97
CA TYR A 71 -4.59 -10.10 2.83
C TYR A 71 -5.48 -8.92 2.41
N LEU A 72 -5.26 -7.75 3.03
CA LEU A 72 -6.04 -6.53 2.80
C LEU A 72 -5.84 -5.98 1.38
N ILE A 73 -4.60 -5.92 0.90
CA ILE A 73 -4.25 -5.23 -0.35
C ILE A 73 -4.30 -6.12 -1.60
N SER A 74 -4.11 -7.43 -1.47
CA SER A 74 -3.96 -8.30 -2.63
C SER A 74 -5.31 -8.56 -3.31
N PRO A 75 -5.42 -8.30 -4.63
CA PRO A 75 -6.54 -8.76 -5.44
C PRO A 75 -6.67 -10.29 -5.35
N GLY A 76 -7.89 -10.80 -5.14
CA GLY A 76 -8.14 -12.24 -5.00
C GLY A 76 -7.86 -12.84 -3.62
N LEU A 77 -7.48 -12.02 -2.63
CA LEU A 77 -7.47 -12.41 -1.21
C LEU A 77 -8.65 -11.78 -0.46
N GLY A 78 -8.38 -10.78 0.39
CA GLY A 78 -9.41 -10.10 1.16
C GLY A 78 -10.16 -9.04 0.38
N GLU A 79 -9.61 -8.57 -0.74
CA GLU A 79 -10.26 -7.62 -1.68
C GLU A 79 -10.76 -6.31 -1.03
N HIS A 80 -10.24 -5.93 0.14
CA HIS A 80 -10.77 -4.81 0.92
C HIS A 80 -10.62 -3.47 0.20
N LEU A 81 -9.61 -3.35 -0.66
CA LEU A 81 -9.37 -2.12 -1.43
C LEU A 81 -10.22 -1.99 -2.69
N PHE A 82 -11.02 -3.00 -3.08
CA PHE A 82 -11.95 -2.85 -4.19
C PHE A 82 -13.04 -1.79 -3.93
N CYS A 83 -13.24 -1.40 -2.67
CA CYS A 83 -14.07 -0.25 -2.32
C CYS A 83 -13.62 1.08 -2.98
N LEU A 84 -12.39 1.17 -3.49
CA LEU A 84 -11.90 2.33 -4.26
C LEU A 84 -12.49 2.41 -5.68
N ASP A 85 -12.95 1.29 -6.24
CA ASP A 85 -13.62 1.24 -7.54
C ASP A 85 -15.16 1.28 -7.41
N ASP A 86 -15.69 1.14 -6.19
CA ASP A 86 -17.13 1.03 -5.95
C ASP A 86 -17.87 2.38 -6.08
N PRO A 87 -18.89 2.49 -6.96
CA PRO A 87 -19.65 3.72 -7.17
C PRO A 87 -20.54 4.16 -6.01
N SER A 88 -20.82 3.27 -5.04
CA SER A 88 -21.60 3.61 -3.84
C SER A 88 -20.79 4.42 -2.80
N VAL A 89 -19.47 4.50 -2.99
CA VAL A 89 -18.56 5.26 -2.15
C VAL A 89 -18.25 6.60 -2.81
N GLU A 90 -18.54 7.69 -2.09
CA GLU A 90 -18.24 9.05 -2.54
C GLU A 90 -16.76 9.20 -2.89
N ILE A 91 -16.46 9.87 -3.99
CA ILE A 91 -15.08 10.05 -4.48
C ILE A 91 -14.17 10.67 -3.42
N GLN A 92 -14.69 11.58 -2.59
CA GLN A 92 -13.91 12.21 -1.52
C GLN A 92 -13.47 11.22 -0.44
N ALA A 93 -14.29 10.21 -0.12
CA ALA A 93 -13.92 9.18 0.85
C ALA A 93 -12.83 8.26 0.28
N ARG A 94 -12.91 7.91 -1.01
CA ARG A 94 -11.90 7.11 -1.69
C ARG A 94 -10.57 7.85 -1.82
N VAL A 95 -10.60 9.12 -2.21
CA VAL A 95 -9.41 10.01 -2.23
C VAL A 95 -8.77 10.14 -0.85
N ARG A 96 -9.59 10.30 0.20
CA ARG A 96 -9.08 10.32 1.59
C ARG A 96 -8.37 9.01 1.94
N CYS A 97 -8.93 7.86 1.58
CA CYS A 97 -8.30 6.56 1.79
C CYS A 97 -6.93 6.44 1.11
N VAL A 98 -6.82 6.88 -0.15
CA VAL A 98 -5.54 6.90 -0.88
C VAL A 98 -4.52 7.81 -0.20
N ARG A 99 -4.94 9.01 0.21
CA ARG A 99 -4.07 9.96 0.94
C ARG A 99 -3.63 9.43 2.30
N ALA A 100 -4.48 8.66 2.98
CA ALA A 100 -4.16 8.06 4.27
C ALA A 100 -2.99 7.06 4.19
N CYS A 101 -2.69 6.49 3.02
CA CYS A 101 -1.49 5.66 2.84
C CYS A 101 -0.21 6.42 3.22
N GLU A 102 -0.16 7.73 3.05
CA GLU A 102 0.99 8.53 3.49
C GLU A 102 1.24 8.41 5.01
N SER A 103 0.17 8.42 5.81
CA SER A 103 0.23 8.18 7.25
C SER A 103 0.66 6.76 7.58
N LEU A 104 0.14 5.76 6.88
CA LEU A 104 0.56 4.37 7.03
C LEU A 104 2.07 4.22 6.77
N PHE A 105 2.57 4.79 5.68
CA PHE A 105 4.00 4.75 5.35
C PHE A 105 4.83 5.46 6.40
N ARG A 106 4.42 6.64 6.86
CA ARG A 106 5.17 7.40 7.84
C ARG A 106 5.23 6.72 9.21
N GLN A 107 4.12 6.16 9.66
CA GLN A 107 3.94 5.66 11.03
C GLN A 107 4.28 4.17 11.17
N LEU A 108 4.08 3.38 10.11
CA LEU A 108 4.32 1.93 10.13
C LEU A 108 5.57 1.54 9.33
N PHE A 109 5.58 1.76 8.01
CA PHE A 109 6.65 1.23 7.15
C PHE A 109 7.99 1.92 7.40
N ARG A 110 8.01 3.24 7.49
CA ARG A 110 9.25 4.00 7.72
C ARG A 110 10.02 3.53 8.97
N PRO A 111 9.39 3.36 10.15
CA PRO A 111 10.12 2.89 11.34
C PRO A 111 10.32 1.37 11.41
N ARG A 112 9.53 0.55 10.69
CA ARG A 112 9.56 -0.93 10.82
C ARG A 112 10.13 -1.67 9.61
N CYS A 113 10.34 -1.02 8.47
CA CYS A 113 11.08 -1.62 7.36
C CYS A 113 12.59 -1.44 7.58
N SER A 114 13.38 -2.44 7.21
CA SER A 114 14.84 -2.33 7.20
C SER A 114 15.32 -1.69 5.89
N PRO A 115 16.55 -1.15 5.82
CA PRO A 115 17.06 -0.43 4.66
C PRO A 115 17.51 -1.34 3.50
N HIS A 116 16.72 -2.39 3.25
CA HIS A 116 16.93 -3.37 2.19
C HIS A 116 16.05 -3.08 0.98
N LEU A 117 16.56 -3.39 -0.21
CA LEU A 117 15.86 -3.28 -1.48
C LEU A 117 15.15 -4.61 -1.80
N SER A 118 13.83 -4.57 -1.90
CA SER A 118 13.03 -5.76 -2.15
C SER A 118 13.21 -6.28 -3.58
N HIS A 119 13.43 -5.41 -4.57
CA HIS A 119 13.63 -5.83 -5.96
C HIS A 119 14.89 -6.67 -6.20
N ARG A 120 15.78 -6.77 -5.21
CA ARG A 120 17.03 -7.54 -5.27
C ARG A 120 17.01 -8.80 -4.41
N ASP A 121 15.90 -9.08 -3.73
CA ASP A 121 15.77 -10.19 -2.79
C ASP A 121 16.90 -10.22 -1.74
N GLU A 122 17.26 -9.05 -1.18
CA GLU A 122 18.34 -8.96 -0.20
C GLU A 122 18.02 -9.83 1.04
N PRO A 123 18.95 -10.69 1.49
CA PRO A 123 18.73 -11.53 2.66
C PRO A 123 18.67 -10.68 3.93
N GLY A 124 17.85 -11.10 4.90
CA GLY A 124 17.74 -10.41 6.19
C GLY A 124 16.84 -9.17 6.19
N ARG A 125 16.08 -8.91 5.11
CA ARG A 125 15.03 -7.89 5.10
C ARG A 125 13.98 -8.17 6.18
N PHE A 126 13.38 -7.11 6.73
CA PHE A 126 12.33 -7.26 7.72
C PHE A 126 11.01 -7.66 7.04
N PRO A 127 10.07 -8.33 7.74
CA PRO A 127 8.89 -8.90 7.12
C PRO A 127 8.07 -7.90 6.29
N LEU A 128 7.98 -6.65 6.74
CA LEU A 128 7.18 -5.60 6.10
C LEU A 128 7.77 -5.06 4.79
N ASN A 129 9.04 -5.33 4.46
CA ASN A 129 9.69 -4.79 3.27
C ASN A 129 8.96 -5.20 1.97
N ALA A 130 8.49 -6.45 1.89
CA ALA A 130 7.86 -6.98 0.67
C ALA A 130 6.50 -6.31 0.39
N VAL A 131 5.60 -6.26 1.38
CA VAL A 131 4.29 -5.61 1.19
C VAL A 131 4.43 -4.09 1.01
N CYS A 132 5.44 -3.47 1.64
CA CYS A 132 5.78 -2.07 1.38
C CYS A 132 6.15 -1.85 -0.09
N TYR A 133 7.06 -2.67 -0.63
CA TYR A 133 7.50 -2.60 -2.02
C TYR A 133 6.34 -2.75 -3.03
N MET A 134 5.50 -3.77 -2.83
CA MET A 134 4.39 -4.11 -3.74
C MET A 134 3.14 -3.24 -3.55
N TRP A 135 3.14 -2.31 -2.58
CA TRP A 135 1.95 -1.59 -2.16
C TRP A 135 1.17 -0.98 -3.33
N TRP A 136 1.86 -0.21 -4.17
CA TRP A 136 1.24 0.50 -5.29
C TRP A 136 0.94 -0.38 -6.51
N ASP A 137 1.56 -1.56 -6.60
CA ASP A 137 1.28 -2.55 -7.65
C ASP A 137 -0.06 -3.28 -7.39
N LEU A 138 -0.31 -3.59 -6.12
CA LEU A 138 -1.51 -4.33 -5.69
C LEU A 138 -2.72 -3.41 -5.46
N MET A 139 -2.50 -2.15 -5.11
CA MET A 139 -3.58 -1.21 -4.80
C MET A 139 -4.39 -0.85 -6.06
N PRO A 140 -5.73 -1.02 -6.07
CA PRO A 140 -6.59 -0.80 -7.24
C PRO A 140 -6.92 0.69 -7.48
N VAL A 141 -5.92 1.57 -7.47
CA VAL A 141 -6.07 3.02 -7.66
C VAL A 141 -6.27 3.46 -9.13
N HIS A 142 -6.24 2.52 -10.08
CA HIS A 142 -6.67 2.76 -11.47
C HIS A 142 -8.19 2.72 -11.66
N GLY A 143 -8.94 2.33 -10.62
CA GLY A 143 -10.39 2.30 -10.58
C GLY A 143 -11.05 3.68 -10.48
N GLY A 144 -12.37 3.69 -10.54
CA GLY A 144 -13.26 4.83 -10.50
C GLY A 144 -14.41 4.63 -11.51
N PRO A 145 -15.68 4.75 -11.09
CA PRO A 145 -16.82 4.45 -11.95
C PRO A 145 -16.98 5.46 -13.10
N GLN A 146 -16.32 6.61 -12.98
CA GLN A 146 -16.32 7.70 -13.94
C GLN A 146 -14.90 8.17 -14.20
N GLU A 147 -14.66 8.75 -15.37
CA GLU A 147 -13.33 9.25 -15.75
C GLU A 147 -12.81 10.35 -14.81
N GLU A 148 -13.70 11.19 -14.27
CA GLU A 148 -13.31 12.22 -13.30
C GLU A 148 -12.85 11.63 -11.96
N ASP A 149 -13.53 10.59 -11.48
CA ASP A 149 -13.16 9.87 -10.27
C ASP A 149 -11.78 9.22 -10.43
N ARG A 150 -11.54 8.57 -11.57
CA ARG A 150 -10.25 7.96 -11.91
C ARG A 150 -9.13 9.00 -11.90
N ARG A 151 -9.36 10.18 -12.50
CA ARG A 151 -8.40 11.29 -12.45
C ARG A 151 -8.13 11.77 -11.02
N ALA A 152 -9.17 11.90 -10.19
CA ALA A 152 -9.02 12.32 -8.80
C ALA A 152 -8.21 11.30 -7.97
N LEU A 153 -8.44 10.00 -8.16
CA LEU A 153 -7.69 8.94 -7.50
C LEU A 153 -6.23 8.91 -7.97
N HIS A 154 -5.97 9.07 -9.26
CA HIS A 154 -4.61 9.18 -9.79
C HIS A 154 -3.85 10.39 -9.25
N ALA A 155 -4.48 11.56 -9.19
CA ALA A 155 -3.88 12.75 -8.59
C ALA A 155 -3.53 12.51 -7.12
N ALA A 156 -4.44 11.92 -6.36
CA ALA A 156 -4.22 11.57 -4.95
C ALA A 156 -3.07 10.57 -4.76
N ALA A 157 -2.97 9.55 -5.63
CA ALA A 157 -1.90 8.55 -5.59
C ALA A 157 -0.54 9.18 -5.91
N LEU A 158 -0.44 10.00 -6.97
CA LEU A 158 0.78 10.71 -7.34
C LEU A 158 1.24 11.67 -6.23
N GLU A 159 0.34 12.47 -5.67
CA GLU A 159 0.63 13.34 -4.51
C GLU A 159 1.19 12.55 -3.32
N THR A 160 0.55 11.41 -3.02
CA THR A 160 0.90 10.53 -1.90
C THR A 160 2.27 9.88 -2.11
N MET A 161 2.52 9.29 -3.28
CA MET A 161 3.83 8.74 -3.63
C MET A 161 4.93 9.81 -3.58
N GLY A 162 4.63 11.04 -4.03
CA GLY A 162 5.57 12.16 -3.92
C GLY A 162 5.89 12.58 -2.48
N ALA A 163 4.96 12.42 -1.54
CA ALA A 163 5.22 12.60 -0.12
C ALA A 163 6.08 11.47 0.46
N ILE A 164 5.75 10.22 0.12
CA ILE A 164 6.49 9.03 0.57
C ILE A 164 7.93 9.04 0.04
N LEU A 165 8.15 9.44 -1.20
CA LEU A 165 9.47 9.53 -1.83
C LEU A 165 10.42 10.51 -1.12
N ARG A 166 9.89 11.45 -0.34
CA ARG A 166 10.66 12.40 0.48
C ARG A 166 10.99 11.87 1.87
N MET A 167 10.49 10.70 2.25
CA MET A 167 10.81 10.08 3.53
C MET A 167 12.24 9.55 3.51
N ASP A 168 12.97 9.73 4.61
CA ASP A 168 14.29 9.12 4.82
C ASP A 168 14.14 7.65 5.19
N SER A 169 13.80 6.81 4.21
CA SER A 169 13.67 5.36 4.33
C SER A 169 13.81 4.72 2.94
N VAL A 170 14.82 3.84 2.80
CA VAL A 170 15.11 3.14 1.53
C VAL A 170 13.89 2.36 1.04
N ALA A 171 13.21 1.61 1.91
CA ALA A 171 12.04 0.82 1.54
C ALA A 171 10.85 1.68 1.08
N CYS A 172 10.59 2.80 1.78
CA CYS A 172 9.51 3.72 1.39
C CYS A 172 9.82 4.41 0.06
N GLN A 173 11.07 4.84 -0.15
CA GLN A 173 11.52 5.44 -1.41
C GLN A 173 11.43 4.44 -2.56
N GLU A 174 11.88 3.19 -2.35
CA GLU A 174 11.77 2.11 -3.32
C GLU A 174 10.31 1.86 -3.72
N SER A 175 9.40 1.73 -2.75
CA SER A 175 7.97 1.56 -2.97
C SER A 175 7.36 2.71 -3.80
N ALA A 176 7.65 3.97 -3.45
CA ALA A 176 7.16 5.12 -4.20
C ALA A 176 7.74 5.17 -5.62
N LEU A 177 9.02 4.80 -5.82
CA LEU A 177 9.61 4.69 -7.15
C LEU A 177 8.96 3.58 -7.98
N HIS A 178 8.67 2.44 -7.35
CA HIS A 178 7.99 1.31 -8.00
C HIS A 178 6.61 1.75 -8.52
N GLY A 179 5.79 2.35 -7.66
CA GLY A 179 4.48 2.89 -8.05
C GLY A 179 4.58 3.98 -9.13
N LEU A 180 5.52 4.93 -9.02
CA LEU A 180 5.72 5.95 -10.05
C LEU A 180 6.15 5.36 -11.40
N GLY A 181 6.87 4.25 -11.39
CA GLY A 181 7.22 3.51 -12.60
C GLY A 181 5.99 2.93 -13.28
N HIS A 182 5.08 2.28 -12.54
CA HIS A 182 3.81 1.81 -13.08
C HIS A 182 2.95 2.95 -13.66
N TRP A 183 2.97 4.12 -13.02
CA TRP A 183 2.22 5.30 -13.47
C TRP A 183 2.81 5.97 -14.71
N HIS A 184 4.05 5.63 -15.09
CA HIS A 184 4.73 6.26 -16.21
C HIS A 184 3.97 6.14 -17.53
N THR A 185 3.29 5.00 -17.77
CA THR A 185 2.52 4.80 -19.01
C THR A 185 1.41 5.84 -19.17
N ALA A 186 0.73 6.21 -18.08
CA ALA A 186 -0.38 7.16 -18.10
C ALA A 186 0.07 8.62 -17.85
N PHE A 187 1.14 8.83 -17.07
CA PHE A 187 1.60 10.14 -16.62
C PHE A 187 3.11 10.34 -16.83
N PRO A 188 3.64 10.16 -18.05
CA PRO A 188 5.08 10.04 -18.29
C PRO A 188 5.87 11.29 -17.89
N GLU A 189 5.34 12.49 -18.17
CA GLU A 189 5.98 13.76 -17.85
C GLU A 189 6.02 14.01 -16.33
N GLU A 190 4.91 13.72 -15.65
CA GLU A 190 4.78 13.95 -14.21
C GLU A 190 5.65 13.00 -13.40
N THR A 191 5.60 11.70 -13.70
CA THR A 191 6.42 10.71 -12.99
C THR A 191 7.91 10.95 -13.25
N ALA A 192 8.31 11.25 -14.49
CA ALA A 192 9.70 11.59 -14.81
C ALA A 192 10.17 12.83 -14.04
N ARG A 193 9.34 13.88 -13.96
CA ARG A 193 9.65 15.10 -13.20
C ARG A 193 9.86 14.81 -11.71
N MET A 194 9.00 13.98 -11.11
CA MET A 194 9.10 13.61 -9.69
C MET A 194 10.36 12.79 -9.42
N ILE A 195 10.66 11.81 -10.27
CA ILE A 195 11.83 10.96 -10.14
C ILE A 195 13.12 11.76 -10.38
N ASP A 196 13.15 12.66 -11.36
CA ASP A 196 14.28 13.56 -11.60
C ASP A 196 14.54 14.48 -10.40
N ALA A 197 13.48 14.96 -9.75
CA ALA A 197 13.60 15.73 -8.51
C ALA A 197 14.23 14.88 -7.39
N PHE A 198 13.78 13.64 -7.21
CA PHE A 198 14.34 12.71 -6.24
C PHE A 198 15.83 12.43 -6.48
N ILE A 199 16.22 12.12 -7.71
CA ILE A 199 17.63 11.83 -8.07
C ILE A 199 18.52 13.05 -7.77
N ARG A 200 18.04 14.27 -8.08
CA ARG A 200 18.79 15.50 -7.82
C ARG A 200 18.91 15.80 -6.33
N SER A 201 17.87 15.55 -5.53
CA SER A 201 17.89 15.84 -4.09
C SER A 201 18.56 14.76 -3.25
N HIS A 202 18.79 13.57 -3.79
CA HIS A 202 19.43 12.45 -3.09
C HIS A 202 20.65 11.88 -3.83
N PRO A 203 21.67 12.70 -4.15
CA PRO A 203 22.83 12.26 -4.91
C PRO A 203 23.68 11.20 -4.20
N HIS A 204 23.50 11.05 -2.88
CA HIS A 204 24.22 10.10 -2.02
C HIS A 204 23.38 8.87 -1.64
N SER A 205 22.18 8.71 -2.20
CA SER A 205 21.42 7.46 -2.05
C SER A 205 22.20 6.27 -2.61
N ARG A 206 21.83 5.07 -2.14
CA ARG A 206 22.41 3.80 -2.60
C ARG A 206 22.45 3.75 -4.14
N PRO A 207 23.59 3.37 -4.77
CA PRO A 207 23.70 3.29 -6.23
C PRO A 207 22.62 2.41 -6.86
N GLU A 208 22.22 1.33 -6.20
CA GLU A 208 21.18 0.41 -6.66
C GLU A 208 19.79 1.08 -6.65
N LEU A 209 19.48 1.89 -5.63
CA LEU A 209 18.23 2.65 -5.58
C LEU A 209 18.19 3.74 -6.65
N LEU A 210 19.32 4.42 -6.90
CA LEU A 210 19.43 5.40 -8.00
C LEU A 210 19.33 4.73 -9.38
N ALA A 211 19.86 3.52 -9.54
CA ALA A 211 19.69 2.73 -10.75
C ALA A 211 18.22 2.33 -10.95
N TYR A 212 17.57 1.87 -9.88
CA TYR A 212 16.14 1.56 -9.87
C TYR A 212 15.29 2.78 -10.23
N ALA A 213 15.57 3.94 -9.63
CA ALA A 213 14.89 5.20 -9.96
C ALA A 213 15.00 5.56 -11.45
N ARG A 214 16.18 5.39 -12.06
CA ARG A 214 16.36 5.63 -13.50
C ARG A 214 15.57 4.65 -14.37
N GLY A 215 15.41 3.40 -13.92
CA GLY A 215 14.51 2.43 -14.56
C GLY A 215 13.05 2.86 -14.47
N ALA A 216 12.58 3.15 -13.25
CA ALA A 216 11.22 3.61 -12.98
C ALA A 216 10.88 4.90 -13.77
N ARG A 217 11.86 5.79 -13.98
CA ARG A 217 11.72 7.00 -14.81
C ARG A 217 11.29 6.71 -16.25
N CYS A 218 11.56 5.51 -16.75
CA CYS A 218 11.21 5.03 -18.09
C CYS A 218 10.07 4.00 -18.06
N GLY A 219 9.37 3.87 -16.92
CA GLY A 219 8.32 2.87 -16.72
C GLY A 219 8.84 1.43 -16.56
N CYS A 220 10.13 1.24 -16.28
CA CYS A 220 10.71 -0.08 -16.07
C CYS A 220 10.84 -0.38 -14.58
N VAL A 221 9.96 -1.24 -14.06
CA VAL A 221 9.97 -1.73 -12.68
C VAL A 221 9.93 -3.26 -12.66
N LEU A 222 10.43 -3.85 -11.58
CA LEU A 222 10.60 -5.30 -11.40
C LEU A 222 9.56 -5.89 -10.47
#